data_AF-A0A2N3IA73-F1
#
_entry.id   AF-A0A2N3IA73-F1
#
_cell.length_a   1.000
_cell.length_b   1.000
_cell.length_c   1.000
_cell.angle_alpha   90.00
_cell.angle_beta   90.00
_cell.angle_gamma   90.00
#
_symmetry.space_group_name_H-M   'P 1'
#
loop_
_entity.id
_entity.type
_entity.pdbx_description
1 polymer ?
#
loop_
_entity_poly.entity_id
_entity_poly.type
_entity_poly.pdbx_seq_one_letter_code
_entity_poly.pdbx_strand_id
1 'polypeptide(L)'
;MLKDIEIEQYCTDNWAAFAEVLVGQNHQVGKHLTRHIEGVNNALRARNRRFVRKTTCFSKKDKYHEAAIKIMFQQWNYDYHTF
;
A
#
# COMPACT_ATOMS: atom_id res chain seq x y z
N MET A 1 -11.00 -2.15 -12.99
CA MET A 1 -9.77 -1.39 -12.71
C MET A 1 -8.47 -2.18 -12.89
N LEU A 2 -8.48 -3.45 -13.31
CA LEU A 2 -7.28 -4.19 -13.79
C LEU A 2 -7.60 -5.11 -14.99
N LYS A 3 -8.79 -5.00 -15.59
CA LYS A 3 -9.28 -5.97 -16.59
C LYS A 3 -8.57 -5.87 -17.94
N ASP A 4 -7.94 -4.73 -18.20
CA ASP A 4 -7.34 -4.39 -19.49
C ASP A 4 -5.80 -4.40 -19.42
N ILE A 5 -5.24 -5.00 -18.35
CA ILE A 5 -3.80 -5.10 -18.13
C ILE A 5 -3.46 -6.57 -17.97
N GLU A 6 -2.53 -7.06 -18.79
CA GLU A 6 -1.96 -8.38 -18.63
C GLU A 6 -0.99 -8.37 -17.43
N ILE A 7 -1.23 -9.25 -16.46
CA ILE A 7 -0.40 -9.35 -15.25
C ILE A 7 0.54 -10.52 -15.43
N GLU A 8 1.83 -10.24 -15.57
CA GLU A 8 2.87 -11.25 -15.80
C GLU A 8 3.18 -12.07 -14.53
N GLN A 9 3.08 -11.47 -13.34
CA GLN A 9 3.43 -12.12 -12.08
C GLN A 9 2.65 -11.53 -10.89
N TYR A 10 2.24 -12.42 -9.98
CA TYR A 10 1.67 -12.08 -8.68
C TYR A 10 2.67 -12.38 -7.58
N CYS A 11 2.89 -11.41 -6.69
CA CYS A 11 3.74 -11.57 -5.50
C CYS A 11 2.89 -11.35 -4.25
N THR A 12 2.77 -12.36 -3.39
CA THR A 12 1.94 -12.25 -2.17
C THR A 12 2.67 -12.78 -0.93
N ASP A 13 2.10 -12.47 0.23
CA ASP A 13 2.44 -13.17 1.45
C ASP A 13 1.86 -14.61 1.46
N ASN A 14 2.16 -15.37 2.51
CA ASN A 14 1.76 -16.77 2.63
C ASN A 14 0.32 -16.94 3.14
N TRP A 15 -0.60 -16.06 2.75
CA TRP A 15 -2.01 -16.20 3.12
C TRP A 15 -2.71 -17.20 2.21
N ALA A 16 -3.33 -18.22 2.80
CA ALA A 16 -3.92 -19.36 2.09
C ALA A 16 -4.93 -18.97 1.00
N ALA A 17 -5.67 -17.87 1.20
CA ALA A 17 -6.63 -17.38 0.20
C ALA A 17 -5.97 -17.06 -1.15
N PHE A 18 -4.71 -16.58 -1.17
CA PHE A 18 -4.03 -16.28 -2.42
C PHE A 18 -3.69 -17.54 -3.21
N ALA A 19 -3.36 -18.64 -2.53
CA ALA A 19 -3.10 -19.91 -3.19
C ALA A 19 -4.34 -20.44 -3.91
N GLU A 20 -5.54 -20.23 -3.35
CA GLU A 20 -6.81 -20.65 -3.96
C GLU A 20 -7.23 -19.73 -5.12
N VAL A 21 -7.01 -18.41 -4.98
CA VAL A 21 -7.46 -17.42 -5.98
C VAL A 21 -6.52 -17.36 -7.20
N LEU A 22 -5.21 -17.58 -7.00
CA LEU A 22 -4.18 -17.45 -8.03
C LEU A 22 -3.75 -18.79 -8.63
N VAL A 23 -4.57 -19.83 -8.50
CA VAL A 23 -4.30 -21.14 -9.13
C VAL A 23 -4.11 -20.97 -10.64
N GLY A 24 -3.02 -21.51 -11.16
CA GLY A 24 -2.68 -21.43 -12.58
C GLY A 24 -2.12 -20.08 -13.03
N GLN A 25 -1.97 -19.10 -12.14
CA GLN A 25 -1.27 -17.85 -12.40
C GLN A 25 0.22 -17.99 -12.05
N ASN A 26 1.06 -17.13 -12.62
CA ASN A 26 2.45 -17.01 -12.20
C ASN A 26 2.52 -16.35 -10.81
N HIS A 27 2.51 -17.17 -9.76
CA HIS A 27 2.41 -16.72 -8.37
C HIS A 27 3.65 -17.06 -7.56
N GLN A 28 4.32 -16.02 -7.03
CA GLN A 28 5.45 -16.14 -6.13
C GLN A 28 5.05 -15.74 -4.71
N VAL A 29 5.14 -16.70 -3.79
CA VAL A 29 4.91 -16.47 -2.37
C VAL A 29 6.22 -16.08 -1.71
N GLY A 30 6.24 -14.97 -0.97
CA GLY A 30 7.37 -14.62 -0.12
C GLY A 30 7.64 -13.13 0.03
N LYS A 31 8.50 -12.80 1.00
CA LYS A 31 8.79 -11.42 1.41
C LYS A 31 9.75 -10.66 0.51
N HIS A 32 10.50 -11.36 -0.33
CA HIS A 32 11.59 -10.73 -1.09
C HIS A 32 11.08 -9.60 -2.00
N LEU A 33 9.95 -9.84 -2.68
CA LEU A 33 9.35 -8.87 -3.61
C LEU A 33 8.31 -7.95 -2.93
N THR A 34 7.79 -8.33 -1.75
CA THR A 34 6.80 -7.51 -1.00
C THR A 34 7.44 -6.54 -0.01
N ARG A 35 8.72 -6.72 0.37
CA ARG A 35 9.41 -5.94 1.42
C ARG A 35 9.31 -4.43 1.20
N HIS A 36 9.46 -3.96 -0.04
CA HIS A 36 9.38 -2.54 -0.35
C HIS A 36 7.96 -2.00 -0.10
N ILE A 37 6.93 -2.70 -0.57
CA ILE A 37 5.52 -2.34 -0.38
C ILE A 37 5.17 -2.35 1.11
N GLU A 38 5.60 -3.37 1.84
CA GLU A 38 5.44 -3.46 3.30
C GLU A 38 6.10 -2.28 4.02
N GLY A 39 7.31 -1.91 3.59
CA GLY A 39 8.07 -0.77 4.11
C GLY A 39 7.35 0.56 3.89
N VAL A 40 6.83 0.80 2.66
CA VAL A 40 6.04 1.98 2.34
C VAL A 40 4.78 2.02 3.22
N ASN A 41 4.00 0.93 3.28
CA ASN A 41 2.81 0.85 4.12
C ASN A 41 3.10 1.11 5.60
N ASN A 42 4.23 0.62 6.10
CA ASN A 42 4.68 0.89 7.45
C ASN A 42 5.01 2.38 7.67
N ALA A 43 5.73 3.00 6.73
CA ALA A 43 6.04 4.43 6.78
C ALA A 43 4.77 5.31 6.76
N LEU A 44 3.79 4.97 5.91
CA LEU A 44 2.50 5.67 5.84
C LEU A 44 1.77 5.60 7.19
N ARG A 45 1.71 4.42 7.82
CA ARG A 45 1.07 4.22 9.13
C ARG A 45 1.79 4.95 10.26
N ALA A 46 3.12 4.97 10.24
CA ALA A 46 3.93 5.64 11.25
C ALA A 46 3.77 7.18 11.17
N ARG A 47 3.73 7.74 9.95
CA ARG A 47 3.63 9.19 9.73
C ARG A 47 2.20 9.71 9.81
N ASN A 48 1.21 8.89 9.45
CA ASN A 48 -0.19 9.28 9.45
C ASN A 48 -1.04 8.39 10.38
N ARG A 49 -1.20 8.85 11.63
CA ARG A 49 -2.03 8.20 12.65
C ARG A 49 -3.49 7.98 12.26
N ARG A 50 -3.99 8.65 11.22
CA ARG A 50 -5.35 8.46 10.70
C ARG A 50 -5.57 7.07 10.12
N PHE A 51 -4.51 6.38 9.69
CA PHE A 51 -4.59 5.04 9.09
C PHE A 51 -4.47 3.89 10.09
N VAL A 52 -4.14 4.18 11.35
CA VAL A 52 -3.89 3.12 12.35
C VAL A 52 -5.09 2.94 13.28
N ARG A 53 -5.69 4.04 13.76
CA ARG A 53 -6.77 3.97 14.76
C ARG A 53 -7.83 5.04 14.51
N LYS A 54 -9.11 4.68 14.75
CA LYS A 54 -10.25 5.61 14.74
C LYS A 54 -10.26 6.47 16.02
N THR A 55 -9.24 7.31 16.18
CA THR A 55 -9.08 8.25 17.31
C THR A 55 -9.49 9.66 16.90
N THR A 56 -9.23 10.69 17.72
CA THR A 56 -9.50 12.12 17.43
C THR A 56 -9.00 12.59 16.07
N CYS A 57 -8.02 11.88 15.51
CA CYS A 57 -7.40 12.26 14.25
C CYS A 57 -8.11 11.62 13.05
N PHE A 58 -8.96 10.63 13.27
CA PHE A 58 -9.70 9.96 12.21
C PHE A 58 -10.85 10.85 11.73
N SER A 59 -10.98 11.00 10.41
CA SER A 59 -12.12 11.69 9.81
C SER A 59 -13.19 10.69 9.39
N LYS A 60 -14.46 11.08 9.48
CA LYS A 60 -15.58 10.29 8.96
C LYS A 60 -15.77 10.42 7.45
N LYS A 61 -15.13 11.41 6.80
CA LYS A 61 -15.28 11.64 5.35
C LYS A 61 -13.97 11.28 4.64
N ASP A 62 -14.09 10.47 3.59
CA ASP A 62 -12.94 9.96 2.82
C ASP A 62 -12.08 11.05 2.20
N LYS A 63 -12.71 12.15 1.75
CA LYS A 63 -12.00 13.32 1.20
C LYS A 63 -10.88 13.85 2.10
N TYR A 64 -11.02 13.74 3.42
CA TYR A 64 -9.99 14.22 4.36
C TYR A 64 -8.87 13.20 4.56
N HIS A 65 -9.15 11.90 4.41
CA HIS A 65 -8.11 10.88 4.36
C HIS A 65 -7.30 11.03 3.08
N GLU A 66 -7.96 11.20 1.94
CA GLU A 66 -7.31 11.43 0.64
C GLU A 66 -6.43 12.70 0.67
N ALA A 67 -6.93 13.82 1.20
CA ALA A 67 -6.15 15.04 1.36
C ALA A 67 -4.92 14.83 2.25
N ALA A 68 -5.05 14.08 3.35
CA ALA A 68 -3.92 13.79 4.23
C ALA A 68 -2.87 12.89 3.54
N ILE A 69 -3.28 11.95 2.68
CA ILE A 69 -2.37 11.16 1.85
C ILE A 69 -1.62 12.07 0.88
N LYS A 70 -2.33 12.94 0.15
CA LYS A 70 -1.73 13.87 -0.83
C LYS A 70 -0.69 14.79 -0.19
N ILE A 71 -1.02 15.41 0.94
CA ILE A 71 -0.08 16.29 1.66
C ILE A 71 1.18 15.52 2.10
N MET A 72 1.00 14.30 2.62
CA MET A 72 2.13 13.49 3.04
C MET A 72 3.05 13.10 1.88
N PHE A 73 2.50 12.69 0.73
CA PHE A 73 3.31 12.40 -0.46
C PHE A 73 3.94 13.65 -1.05
N GLN A 74 3.27 14.80 -1.03
CA GLN A 74 3.86 16.07 -1.45
C GLN A 74 5.08 16.42 -0.59
N GLN A 75 4.98 16.30 0.73
CA GLN A 75 6.11 16.52 1.63
C GLN A 75 7.22 15.48 1.39
N TRP A 76 6.85 14.21 1.25
CA TRP A 76 7.81 13.14 1.01
C TRP A 76 8.57 13.38 -0.31
N ASN A 77 7.89 13.78 -1.38
CA ASN A 77 8.52 14.11 -2.64
C ASN A 77 9.42 15.35 -2.51
N TYR A 78 8.98 16.39 -1.79
CA TYR A 78 9.80 17.59 -1.54
C TYR A 78 11.12 17.24 -0.81
N ASP A 79 11.03 16.43 0.26
CA ASP A 79 12.19 16.02 1.05
C ASP A 79 13.20 15.18 0.23
N TYR A 80 12.74 14.49 -0.82
CA TYR A 80 13.56 13.59 -1.63
C TYR A 80 13.92 14.18 -3.02
N HIS A 81 13.43 15.38 -3.35
CA HIS A 81 13.75 16.12 -4.58
C HIS A 81 14.69 17.32 -4.36
N THR A 82 15.59 17.24 -3.38
CA THR A 82 16.75 18.13 -3.29
C THR A 82 17.95 17.51 -4.00
N PHE A 83 18.03 17.72 -5.32
CA PHE A 83 19.27 17.74 -6.10
C PHE A 83 19.29 19.03 -6.93
#